data_AF-A0ABD5S084-F1
#
_entry.id   AF-A0ABD5S084-F1
#
_cell.length_a   1.000
_cell.length_b   1.000
_cell.length_c   1.000
_cell.angle_alpha   90.00
_cell.angle_beta   90.00
_cell.angle_gamma   90.00
#
_symmetry.space_group_name_H-M   'P 1'
#
loop_
_entity.id
_entity.type
_entity.pdbx_description
1 polymer ?
#
loop_
_entity_poly.entity_id
_entity_poly.type
_entity_poly.pdbx_seq_one_letter_code
_entity_poly.pdbx_strand_id
1 'polypeptide(L)' 'DDLLVRGDERKVALRGAADGLVPDDVRTADKKAVQYGTYVSRELDRLARRAGFKRRMENHVERYVESLLTG' A
#
# COMPACT_ATOMS: atom_id res chain seq x y z
N ASP A 1 -18.52 15.55 0.42
CA ASP A 1 -17.73 14.89 -0.64
C ASP A 1 -16.58 15.72 -1.18
N ASP A 2 -16.76 17.03 -1.41
CA ASP A 2 -15.71 17.95 -1.92
C ASP A 2 -14.37 17.97 -1.16
N LEU A 3 -14.37 17.60 0.12
CA LEU A 3 -13.16 17.51 0.95
C LEU A 3 -12.38 16.19 0.75
N LEU A 4 -13.05 15.14 0.26
CA LEU A 4 -12.43 13.85 -0.05
C LEU A 4 -12.10 13.75 -1.54
N VAL A 5 -12.99 14.20 -2.41
CA VAL A 5 -12.86 14.17 -3.87
C VAL A 5 -13.45 15.44 -4.47
N ARG A 6 -12.71 16.09 -5.38
CA ARG A 6 -13.20 17.23 -6.18
C ARG A 6 -12.75 17.04 -7.62
N GLY A 7 -13.70 16.76 -8.51
CA GLY A 7 -13.36 16.32 -9.87
C GLY A 7 -12.49 15.06 -9.81
N ASP A 8 -11.34 15.09 -10.49
CA ASP A 8 -10.36 14.00 -10.47
C ASP A 8 -9.40 14.06 -9.28
N GLU A 9 -9.43 15.15 -8.50
CA GLU A 9 -8.56 15.31 -7.34
C GLU A 9 -9.09 14.52 -6.14
N ARG A 10 -8.21 13.76 -5.49
CA ARG A 10 -8.52 12.98 -4.28
C ARG A 10 -7.71 13.48 -3.08
N LYS A 11 -8.25 13.25 -1.89
CA LYS A 11 -7.69 13.67 -0.60
C LYS A 11 -7.54 15.19 -0.46
N VAL A 12 -8.49 15.94 -1.02
CA VAL A 12 -8.46 17.41 -1.13
C VAL A 12 -8.11 18.07 0.21
N ALA A 13 -8.81 17.71 1.29
CA ALA A 13 -8.56 18.30 2.61
C ALA A 13 -7.17 17.97 3.17
N LEU A 14 -6.70 16.73 2.99
CA LEU A 14 -5.36 16.32 3.45
C LEU A 14 -4.26 17.07 2.70
N ARG A 15 -4.40 17.23 1.38
CA ARG A 15 -3.45 17.97 0.54
C ARG A 15 -3.48 19.47 0.85
N GLY A 16 -4.64 20.03 1.16
CA GLY A 16 -4.76 21.41 1.63
C GLY A 16 -4.10 21.63 2.99
N ALA A 17 -4.33 20.71 3.94
CA ALA A 17 -3.74 20.78 5.28
C ALA A 17 -2.20 20.64 5.29
N ALA A 18 -1.61 20.05 4.24
CA ALA A 18 -0.17 19.87 4.09
C ALA A 18 0.53 21.01 3.33
N ASP A 19 -0.21 22.05 2.89
CA ASP A 19 0.36 23.19 2.17
C ASP A 19 1.39 23.94 3.02
N GLY A 20 2.57 24.21 2.44
CA GLY A 20 3.71 24.80 3.14
C GLY A 20 4.40 23.90 4.19
N LEU A 21 3.86 22.73 4.52
CA LEU A 21 4.47 21.77 5.46
C LEU A 21 5.42 20.78 4.77
N VAL A 22 5.18 20.50 3.49
CA VAL A 22 6.01 19.62 2.67
C VAL A 22 6.23 20.24 1.29
N PRO A 23 7.29 19.83 0.56
CA PRO A 23 7.46 20.18 -0.84
C PRO A 23 6.20 19.90 -1.68
N ASP A 24 5.92 20.76 -2.66
CA ASP A 24 4.68 20.69 -3.44
C ASP A 24 4.55 19.39 -4.25
N ASP A 25 5.69 18.88 -4.73
CA ASP A 25 5.77 17.59 -5.42
C ASP A 25 5.37 16.42 -4.51
N VAL A 26 5.71 16.47 -3.22
CA VAL A 26 5.28 15.47 -2.22
C VAL A 26 3.79 15.61 -1.89
N ARG A 27 3.30 16.84 -1.76
CA ARG A 27 1.90 17.14 -1.41
C ARG A 27 0.94 16.67 -2.49
N THR A 28 1.29 16.91 -3.75
CA THR A 28 0.44 16.66 -4.92
C THR A 28 0.66 15.29 -5.55
N ALA A 29 1.73 14.58 -5.17
CA ALA A 29 2.01 13.23 -5.66
C ALA A 29 0.80 12.29 -5.59
N ASP A 30 0.70 11.43 -6.60
CA ASP A 30 -0.28 10.36 -6.62
C ASP A 30 -0.06 9.40 -5.46
N LYS A 31 -1.15 8.97 -4.83
CA LYS A 31 -1.07 7.96 -3.76
C LYS A 31 -0.55 6.66 -4.37
N LYS A 32 0.66 6.27 -3.97
CA LYS A 32 1.17 4.91 -4.12
C LYS A 32 1.13 4.22 -2.77
N ALA A 33 0.62 3.01 -2.74
CA ALA A 33 0.64 2.21 -1.52
C ALA A 33 2.07 1.73 -1.27
N VAL A 34 2.54 1.84 -0.02
CA VAL A 34 3.94 1.57 0.36
C VAL A 34 4.35 0.18 -0.08
N GLN A 35 3.48 -0.81 0.06
CA GLN A 35 3.76 -2.21 -0.28
C GLN A 35 4.12 -2.43 -1.76
N TYR A 36 3.63 -1.57 -2.65
CA TYR A 36 3.95 -1.61 -4.07
C TYR A 36 5.16 -0.72 -4.39
N GLY A 37 5.26 0.46 -3.79
CA GLY A 37 6.38 1.38 -4.00
C GLY A 37 7.73 0.84 -3.49
N THR A 38 7.70 0.02 -2.44
CA THR A 38 8.90 -0.57 -1.82
C THR A 38 9.19 -2.01 -2.25
N TYR A 39 8.35 -2.58 -3.12
CA TYR A 39 8.39 -4.00 -3.51
C TYR A 39 8.19 -5.01 -2.36
N VAL A 40 7.77 -4.56 -1.16
CA VAL A 40 7.48 -5.46 -0.03
C VAL A 40 6.46 -6.53 -0.41
N SER A 41 5.42 -6.21 -1.20
CA SER A 41 4.46 -7.22 -1.68
C SER A 41 5.13 -8.33 -2.51
N ARG A 42 6.11 -7.99 -3.34
CA ARG A 42 6.84 -8.96 -4.16
C ARG A 42 7.72 -9.85 -3.29
N GLU A 43 8.34 -9.27 -2.27
CA GLU A 43 9.21 -10.00 -1.36
C GLU A 43 8.43 -10.95 -0.46
N LEU A 44 7.27 -10.52 0.04
CA LEU A 44 6.35 -11.38 0.79
C LEU A 44 5.80 -12.53 -0.07
N ASP A 45 5.44 -12.29 -1.34
CA ASP A 45 5.07 -13.36 -2.28
C ASP A 45 6.21 -14.37 -2.47
N ARG A 46 7.45 -13.88 -2.64
CA ARG A 46 8.64 -14.72 -2.79
C ARG A 46 8.90 -15.58 -1.55
N LEU A 47 8.77 -15.02 -0.36
CA LEU A 47 8.90 -15.73 0.91
C LEU A 47 7.81 -16.81 1.05
N ALA A 48 6.55 -16.44 0.86
CA ALA A 48 5.42 -17.36 0.92
C ALA A 48 5.61 -18.55 -0.04
N ARG A 49 6.01 -18.28 -1.29
CA ARG A 49 6.26 -19.35 -2.28
C ARG A 49 7.41 -20.27 -1.90
N ARG A 50 8.49 -19.74 -1.31
CA ARG A 50 9.61 -20.57 -0.82
C ARG A 50 9.18 -21.45 0.35
N ALA A 51 8.25 -20.98 1.18
CA ALA A 51 7.66 -21.76 2.26
C ALA A 51 6.54 -22.73 1.78
N GLY A 52 6.33 -22.87 0.46
CA GLY A 52 5.36 -23.82 -0.10
C GLY A 52 3.95 -23.26 -0.28
N PHE A 53 3.72 -21.97 0.04
CA PHE A 53 2.42 -21.33 -0.16
C PHE A 53 2.21 -20.96 -1.64
N LYS A 54 1.46 -21.79 -2.36
CA LYS A 54 1.28 -21.67 -3.82
C LYS A 54 0.32 -20.53 -4.16
N ARG A 55 0.58 -19.79 -5.26
CA ARG A 55 -0.27 -18.67 -5.73
C ARG A 55 -1.73 -19.04 -6.03
N ARG A 56 -1.99 -20.32 -6.33
CA ARG A 56 -3.35 -20.84 -6.55
C ARG A 56 -4.12 -21.04 -5.25
N MET A 57 -3.44 -20.99 -4.11
CA MET A 57 -4.10 -20.95 -2.81
C MET A 57 -4.56 -19.51 -2.63
N GLU A 58 -5.84 -19.33 -2.36
CA GLU A 58 -6.38 -18.02 -2.05
C GLU A 58 -5.63 -17.43 -0.85
N ASN A 59 -5.33 -16.13 -0.94
CA ASN A 59 -4.62 -15.37 0.09
C ASN A 59 -3.32 -16.03 0.58
N HIS A 60 -2.54 -16.63 -0.33
CA HIS A 60 -1.32 -17.40 0.05
C HIS A 60 -0.29 -16.58 0.83
N VAL A 61 -0.18 -15.27 0.58
CA VAL A 61 0.71 -14.38 1.35
C VAL A 61 0.18 -14.17 2.77
N GLU A 62 -1.12 -13.93 2.93
CA GLU A 62 -1.76 -13.76 4.24
C GLU A 62 -1.60 -15.02 5.07
N ARG A 63 -1.95 -16.18 4.50
CA ARG A 63 -1.78 -17.49 5.15
C ARG A 63 -0.34 -17.78 5.56
N TYR A 64 0.63 -17.36 4.76
CA TYR A 64 2.03 -17.44 5.13
C TYR A 64 2.34 -16.58 6.36
N VAL A 65 1.91 -15.31 6.37
CA VAL A 65 2.12 -14.41 7.51
C VAL A 65 1.45 -14.96 8.79
N GLU A 66 0.22 -15.44 8.69
CA GLU A 66 -0.50 -16.08 9.81
C GLU A 66 0.26 -17.29 10.38
N SER A 67 0.84 -18.11 9.50
CA SER A 67 1.62 -19.27 9.93
C SER A 67 2.87 -18.90 10.73
N LEU A 68 3.45 -17.71 10.50
CA LEU A 68 4.59 -17.21 11.27
C LEU A 68 4.20 -16.70 12.67
N LEU A 69 2.92 -16.36 12.88
CA LEU A 69 2.41 -15.87 14.16
C LEU A 69 1.96 -16.99 15.10
N THR A 70 1.75 -18.19 14.55
CA THR A 70 1.19 -19.35 15.27
C THR A 70 2.24 -20.44 15.53
N GLY A 71 3.50 -20.22 15.13
CA GLY A 71 4.64 -21.12 15.35
C GLY A 71 5.60 -20.55 16.37
#